data_AF-A0AAX4A0E1-F1
#
_entry.id   AF-A0AAX4A0E1-F1
#
_cell.length_a   1.000
_cell.length_b   1.000
_cell.length_c   1.000
_cell.angle_alpha   90.00
_cell.angle_beta   90.00
_cell.angle_gamma   90.00
#
_symmetry.space_group_name_H-M   'P 1'
#
loop_
_entity.id
_entity.type
_entity.pdbx_description
1 polymer ?
#
loop_
_entity_poly.entity_id
_entity_poly.type
_entity_poly.pdbx_seq_one_letter_code
_entity_poly.pdbx_strand_id
1 'polypeptide(L)'
;MKRLPVTLDSDDQAELAVFSDPDRLESGILREWAQQHHITIRDNSESGIARALLRAGAESLREKALEAGYAELAKDQAEGLSEQRTRRNRYAERVDQAYSE
;
A
#
# COMPACT_ATOMS: atom_id res chain seq x y z
N MET A 1 16.77 -11.22 20.96
CA MET A 1 16.13 -11.32 19.62
C MET A 1 15.77 -12.78 19.38
N LYS A 2 14.51 -13.13 19.13
CA LYS A 2 14.08 -14.52 18.89
C LYS A 2 14.18 -14.82 17.40
N ARG A 3 14.90 -15.88 17.02
CA ARG A 3 14.94 -16.37 15.63
C ARG A 3 13.68 -17.18 15.37
N LEU A 4 12.96 -16.83 14.31
CA LEU A 4 11.80 -17.61 13.85
C LEU A 4 12.25 -18.44 12.65
N PRO A 5 12.31 -19.79 12.76
CA PRO A 5 12.51 -20.62 11.59
C PRO A 5 11.25 -20.58 10.72
N VAL A 6 11.44 -20.37 9.43
CA VAL A 6 10.38 -20.44 8.42
C VAL A 6 10.73 -21.60 7.50
N THR A 7 9.78 -22.50 7.30
CA THR A 7 9.89 -23.59 6.32
C THR A 7 8.91 -23.25 5.21
N LEU A 8 9.41 -23.30 3.97
CA LEU A 8 8.64 -22.99 2.78
C LEU A 8 8.11 -24.29 2.20
N ASP A 9 6.84 -24.31 1.82
CA ASP A 9 6.29 -25.45 1.09
C ASP A 9 6.73 -25.42 -0.40
N SER A 10 6.18 -26.33 -1.20
CA SER A 10 6.57 -26.43 -2.62
C SER A 10 6.08 -25.25 -3.45
N ASP A 11 4.93 -24.68 -3.10
CA ASP A 11 4.36 -23.55 -3.82
C ASP A 11 5.13 -22.27 -3.49
N ASP A 12 5.44 -22.05 -2.22
CA ASP A 12 6.31 -20.96 -1.75
C ASP A 12 7.69 -21.00 -2.44
N GLN A 13 8.28 -22.20 -2.56
CA GLN A 13 9.57 -22.38 -3.23
C GLN A 13 9.49 -22.07 -4.73
N ALA A 14 8.41 -22.48 -5.39
CA ALA A 14 8.19 -22.19 -6.80
C ALA A 14 8.05 -20.68 -7.05
N GLU A 15 7.37 -19.96 -6.16
CA GLU A 15 7.28 -18.49 -6.24
C GLU A 15 8.65 -17.83 -6.07
N LEU A 16 9.45 -18.27 -5.09
CA LEU A 16 10.82 -17.75 -4.90
C LEU A 16 11.73 -18.04 -6.08
N ALA A 17 11.59 -19.20 -6.71
CA ALA A 17 12.46 -19.62 -7.82
C ALA A 17 12.44 -18.63 -8.99
N VAL A 18 11.33 -17.92 -9.21
CA VAL A 18 11.21 -16.87 -10.24
C VAL A 18 12.22 -15.75 -10.03
N PHE A 19 12.53 -15.42 -8.77
CA PHE A 19 13.46 -14.35 -8.41
C PHE A 19 14.91 -14.85 -8.25
N SER A 20 15.11 -16.16 -8.14
CA SER A 20 16.43 -16.79 -8.01
C SER A 20 17.17 -16.91 -9.34
N ASP A 21 16.45 -16.97 -10.46
CA ASP A 21 17.02 -17.04 -11.81
C ASP A 21 17.52 -15.65 -12.27
N PRO A 22 18.85 -15.43 -12.41
CA PRO A 22 19.40 -14.13 -12.75
C PRO A 22 19.07 -13.66 -14.17
N ASP A 23 18.67 -14.57 -15.06
CA ASP A 23 18.31 -14.24 -16.45
C ASP A 23 16.87 -13.74 -16.57
N ARG A 24 16.10 -13.84 -15.48
CA ARG A 24 14.72 -13.34 -15.40
C ARG A 24 14.66 -11.86 -15.05
N LEU A 25 13.68 -11.20 -15.67
CA LEU A 25 13.37 -9.80 -15.39
C LEU A 25 13.05 -9.58 -13.91
N GLU A 26 12.31 -10.50 -13.30
CA GLU A 26 11.89 -10.46 -11.91
C GLU A 26 13.09 -10.42 -10.94
N SER A 27 14.15 -11.18 -11.22
CA SER A 27 15.39 -11.12 -10.44
C SER A 27 16.08 -9.77 -10.57
N GLY A 28 16.11 -9.20 -11.78
CA GLY A 28 16.64 -7.86 -12.03
C GLY A 28 15.90 -6.78 -11.23
N ILE A 29 14.57 -6.78 -11.30
CA ILE A 29 13.70 -5.84 -10.56
C ILE A 29 13.95 -5.95 -9.06
N LEU A 30 13.98 -7.17 -8.51
CA LEU A 30 14.21 -7.35 -7.08
C LEU A 30 15.59 -6.86 -6.63
N ARG A 31 16.63 -7.04 -7.46
CA ARG A 31 17.99 -6.56 -7.16
C ARG A 31 18.08 -5.05 -7.18
N GLU A 32 17.47 -4.41 -8.17
CA GLU A 32 17.42 -2.95 -8.25
C GLU A 32 16.69 -2.38 -7.04
N TRP A 33 15.53 -2.94 -6.69
CA TRP A 33 14.81 -2.57 -5.49
C TRP A 33 15.65 -2.78 -4.22
N ALA A 34 16.29 -3.95 -4.09
CA ALA A 34 17.15 -4.22 -2.94
C ALA A 34 18.32 -3.23 -2.84
N GLN A 35 18.92 -2.84 -3.97
CA GLN A 35 19.98 -1.84 -4.02
C GLN A 35 19.49 -0.46 -3.58
N GLN A 36 18.33 -0.01 -4.07
CA GLN A 36 17.70 1.25 -3.69
C GLN A 36 17.39 1.30 -2.18
N HIS A 37 17.03 0.17 -1.59
CA HIS A 37 16.68 0.04 -0.17
C HIS A 37 17.86 -0.40 0.72
N HIS A 38 19.10 -0.40 0.19
CA HIS A 38 20.32 -0.81 0.90
C HIS A 38 20.25 -2.22 1.52
N ILE A 39 19.57 -3.16 0.86
CA ILE A 39 19.44 -4.56 1.25
C ILE A 39 20.46 -5.40 0.47
N THR A 40 21.32 -6.13 1.18
CA THR A 40 22.26 -7.04 0.54
C THR A 40 21.63 -8.41 0.32
N ILE A 41 21.41 -8.78 -0.94
CA ILE A 41 21.12 -10.15 -1.34
C ILE A 41 22.47 -10.83 -1.63
N ARG A 42 23.01 -11.56 -0.65
CA ARG A 42 24.28 -12.31 -0.84
C ARG A 42 24.06 -13.46 -1.80
N ASP A 43 24.92 -13.57 -2.82
CA ASP A 43 25.17 -14.76 -3.65
C ASP A 43 23.93 -15.55 -4.10
N ASN A 44 22.86 -14.85 -4.49
CA ASN A 44 21.58 -15.46 -4.88
C ASN A 44 21.00 -16.42 -3.83
N SER A 45 21.35 -16.20 -2.55
CA SER A 45 20.80 -16.99 -1.47
C SER A 45 19.29 -16.83 -1.46
N GLU A 46 18.57 -17.94 -1.56
CA GLU A 46 17.11 -17.99 -1.45
C GLU A 46 16.63 -17.29 -0.17
N SER A 47 17.37 -17.44 0.93
CA SER A 47 17.07 -16.76 2.19
C SER A 47 17.25 -15.23 2.11
N GLY A 48 18.17 -14.75 1.29
CA GLY A 48 18.36 -13.31 1.01
C GLY A 48 17.25 -12.76 0.13
N ILE A 49 16.87 -13.52 -0.90
CA ILE A 49 15.76 -13.23 -1.81
C ILE A 49 14.45 -13.17 -1.03
N ALA A 50 14.14 -14.19 -0.23
CA ALA A 50 12.95 -14.24 0.61
C ALA A 50 12.87 -13.07 1.59
N ARG A 51 14.01 -12.66 2.20
CA ARG A 51 14.04 -11.48 3.08
C ARG A 51 13.80 -10.18 2.33
N ALA A 52 14.33 -10.04 1.12
CA ALA A 52 14.10 -8.86 0.29
C ALA A 52 12.61 -8.78 -0.11
N LEU A 53 12.03 -9.88 -0.59
CA LEU A 53 10.62 -9.97 -0.95
C LEU A 53 9.69 -9.70 0.25
N LEU A 54 10.01 -10.24 1.43
CA LEU A 54 9.23 -9.97 2.64
C LEU A 54 9.21 -8.48 3.00
N ARG A 55 10.34 -7.78 2.81
CA ARG A 55 10.41 -6.33 3.05
C ARG A 55 9.64 -5.55 1.99
N ALA A 56 9.82 -5.89 0.71
CA ALA A 56 9.10 -5.26 -0.39
C ALA A 56 7.58 -5.44 -0.26
N GLY A 57 7.12 -6.65 0.08
CA GLY A 57 5.71 -6.94 0.33
C GLY A 57 5.17 -6.17 1.54
N ALA A 58 5.92 -6.09 2.64
CA ALA A 58 5.53 -5.30 3.80
C ALA A 58 5.41 -3.80 3.48
N GLU A 59 6.28 -3.28 2.63
CA GLU A 59 6.22 -1.89 2.16
C GLU A 59 5.02 -1.64 1.26
N SER A 60 4.79 -2.51 0.27
CA SER A 60 3.63 -2.46 -0.61
C SER A 60 2.30 -2.51 0.16
N LEU A 61 2.20 -3.34 1.19
CA LEU A 61 1.02 -3.40 2.06
C LEU A 61 0.83 -2.13 2.91
N ARG A 62 1.92 -1.50 3.36
CA ARG A 62 1.84 -0.22 4.09
C ARG A 62 1.36 0.90 3.17
N GLU A 63 1.85 0.94 1.94
CA GLU A 63 1.42 1.93 0.96
C GLU A 63 -0.08 1.80 0.65
N LYS A 64 -0.56 0.57 0.42
CA LYS A 64 -2.00 0.30 0.25
C LYS A 64 -2.85 0.72 1.45
N ALA A 65 -2.33 0.52 2.66
CA ALA A 65 -3.01 0.95 3.88
C ALA A 65 -3.10 2.49 3.96
N LEU A 66 -2.05 3.21 3.55
CA LEU A 66 -2.07 4.66 3.46
C LEU A 66 -3.08 5.14 2.40
N GLU A 67 -3.07 4.54 1.22
CA GLU A 67 -4.02 4.85 0.15
C GLU A 67 -5.47 4.67 0.62
N ALA A 68 -5.78 3.55 1.28
CA ALA A 68 -7.10 3.30 1.86
C ALA A 68 -7.47 4.35 2.92
N GLY A 69 -6.53 4.73 3.79
CA GLY A 69 -6.76 5.78 4.78
C GLY A 69 -7.05 7.15 4.16
N TYR A 70 -6.35 7.52 3.09
CA TYR A 70 -6.62 8.75 2.36
C TYR A 70 -7.95 8.72 1.62
N ALA A 71 -8.36 7.57 1.08
CA ALA A 71 -9.66 7.41 0.44
C ALA A 71 -10.82 7.64 1.43
N GLU A 72 -10.72 7.07 2.64
CA GLU A 72 -11.71 7.31 3.70
C GLU A 72 -11.74 8.78 4.13
N LEU A 73 -10.57 9.41 4.33
CA LEU A 73 -10.50 10.84 4.67
C LEU A 73 -11.13 11.73 3.59
N ALA A 74 -10.92 11.40 2.30
CA ALA A 74 -11.52 12.13 1.20
C ALA A 74 -13.05 11.98 1.17
N LYS A 75 -13.56 10.80 1.53
CA LYS A 75 -14.99 10.54 1.64
C LYS A 75 -15.63 11.36 2.78
N ASP A 76 -15.04 11.35 3.96
CA ASP A 76 -15.52 12.13 5.11
C ASP A 76 -15.60 13.64 4.78
N GLN A 77 -14.58 14.16 4.09
CA GLN A 77 -14.56 15.55 3.66
C GLN A 77 -15.66 15.86 2.64
N ALA A 78 -15.93 14.96 1.69
CA ALA A 78 -17.00 15.13 0.71
C ALA A 78 -18.38 15.12 1.38
N GLU A 79 -18.59 14.24 2.36
CA GLU A 79 -19.83 14.18 3.15
C GLU A 79 -20.03 15.48 3.95
N GLY A 80 -19.00 15.96 4.66
CA GLY A 80 -19.07 17.23 5.40
C GLY A 80 -19.38 18.45 4.52
N LEU A 81 -18.81 18.52 3.31
CA LEU A 81 -19.13 19.56 2.34
C LEU A 81 -20.58 19.47 1.84
N SER A 82 -21.10 18.25 1.64
CA SER A 82 -22.49 18.02 1.24
C SER A 82 -23.48 18.47 2.33
N GLU A 83 -23.17 18.21 3.60
CA GLU A 83 -23.96 18.68 4.73
C GLU A 83 -23.95 20.20 4.83
N GLN A 84 -22.78 20.82 4.67
CA GLN A 84 -22.65 22.28 4.71
C GLN A 84 -23.45 22.95 3.59
N ARG A 85 -23.39 22.41 2.36
CA ARG A 85 -24.21 22.88 1.23
C ARG A 85 -25.70 22.76 1.53
N THR A 86 -26.13 21.64 2.10
CA THR A 86 -27.53 21.40 2.48
C THR A 86 -28.00 22.39 3.55
N ARG A 87 -27.17 22.68 4.56
CA ARG A 87 -27.48 23.68 5.60
C ARG A 87 -27.59 25.09 5.01
N ARG A 88 -26.70 25.44 4.08
CA ARG A 88 -26.72 26.75 3.40
C ARG A 88 -27.98 26.92 2.54
N ASN A 89 -28.36 25.90 1.78
CA ASN A 89 -29.58 25.95 0.97
C ASN A 89 -30.82 26.13 1.85
N ARG A 90 -30.94 25.37 2.94
CA ARG A 90 -32.03 25.54 3.93
C ARG A 90 -32.04 26.89 4.64
N TYR A 91 -30.89 27.56 4.75
CA TYR A 91 -30.83 28.91 5.29
C TYR A 91 -31.30 29.94 4.24
N ALA A 92 -30.83 29.82 3.00
CA ALA A 92 -31.25 30.68 1.89
C ALA A 92 -32.76 30.61 1.65
N GLU A 93 -33.34 29.40 1.62
CA GLU A 93 -34.80 29.20 1.47
C GLU A 93 -35.61 29.89 2.58
N ARG A 94 -35.12 29.84 3.83
CA ARG A 94 -35.78 30.50 4.98
C ARG A 94 -35.66 32.02 4.92
N VAL A 95 -34.54 32.54 4.43
CA VAL A 95 -34.34 33.99 4.25
C VAL A 95 -35.24 34.50 3.12
N ASP A 96 -35.29 33.82 1.98
CA ASP A 96 -36.14 34.23 0.85
C ASP A 96 -37.64 34.24 1.21
N GLN A 97 -38.10 33.28 2.02
CA GLN A 97 -39.47 33.29 2.55
C GLN A 97 -39.74 34.46 3.49
N ALA A 98 -38.77 34.85 4.32
CA ALA A 98 -38.94 35.96 5.27
C ALA A 98 -38.90 37.36 4.63
N TYR A 99 -38.35 37.49 3.42
CA TYR A 99 -38.28 38.74 2.66
C TYR A 99 -39.34 38.84 1.54
N SER A 100 -40.19 37.82 1.38
CA SER A 100 -41.28 37.80 0.39
C SER A 100 -42.68 38.07 1.00
N GLU A 101 -42.76 38.40 2.29
CA GLU A 101 -43.92 38.99 2.98
C GLU A 101 -43.76 40.52 3.11
#